data_AF-A0A2Z6SIU2-F1
#
_entry.id   AF-A0A2Z6SIU2-F1
#
_cell.length_a   1.000
_cell.length_b   1.000
_cell.length_c   1.000
_cell.angle_alpha   90.00
_cell.angle_beta   90.00
_cell.angle_gamma   90.00
#
_symmetry.space_group_name_H-M   'P 1'
#
loop_
_entity.id
_entity.type
_entity.pdbx_description
1 polymer ?
#
loop_
_entity_poly.entity_id
_entity_poly.type
_entity_poly.pdbx_seq_one_letter_code
_entity_poly.pdbx_strand_id
1 'polypeptide(L)'
;MITVSARVVYWPSSTRAKLIAIFLALLVVPEDAAINIYTDSQCTISAINNWDNPQTRIRIKQPNSLVIMKIKMVCKEKHLRLELVKVKGHDRNKENEIADRLAKEGLSSDNFFDSRIDFINHDIRFFFLFKDISIETNLQHFII
;
A
#
# COMPACT_ATOMS: atom_id res chain seq x y z
N MET A 1 3.64 -17.94 -11.92
CA MET A 1 3.20 -17.35 -10.64
C MET A 1 4.36 -16.53 -10.11
N ILE A 2 4.19 -15.21 -9.94
CA ILE A 2 5.23 -14.32 -9.39
C ILE A 2 4.95 -14.20 -7.89
N THR A 3 5.94 -14.49 -7.04
CA THR A 3 5.84 -14.33 -5.58
C THR A 3 6.82 -13.26 -5.12
N VAL A 4 6.37 -12.40 -4.21
CA VAL A 4 7.19 -11.33 -3.62
C VAL A 4 7.07 -11.44 -2.10
N SER A 5 8.20 -11.39 -1.40
CA SER A 5 8.28 -11.36 0.05
C SER A 5 9.39 -10.38 0.46
N ALA A 6 9.04 -9.39 1.26
CA ALA A 6 9.96 -8.37 1.74
C ALA A 6 9.49 -7.81 3.08
N ARG A 7 10.44 -7.37 3.90
CA ARG A 7 10.19 -6.63 5.14
C ARG A 7 10.07 -5.13 4.84
N VAL A 8 8.91 -4.56 5.17
CA VAL A 8 8.71 -3.11 5.07
C VAL A 8 9.50 -2.41 6.16
N VAL A 9 10.37 -1.47 5.78
CA VAL A 9 11.14 -0.64 6.72
C VAL A 9 10.31 0.58 7.12
N TYR A 10 10.38 0.92 8.40
CA TYR A 10 9.69 2.05 9.05
C TYR A 10 8.15 1.91 9.09
N TRP A 11 7.57 2.38 10.21
CA TRP A 11 6.12 2.40 10.44
C TRP A 11 5.41 1.04 10.21
N PRO A 12 5.89 -0.06 10.83
CA PRO A 12 5.36 -1.39 10.55
C PRO A 12 3.88 -1.48 10.96
N SER A 13 3.01 -1.84 10.02
CA SER A 13 1.62 -2.19 10.28
C SER A 13 1.12 -3.20 9.25
N SER A 14 0.17 -4.05 9.65
CA SER A 14 -0.43 -5.06 8.77
C SER A 14 -1.05 -4.41 7.52
N THR A 15 -1.74 -3.28 7.68
CA THR A 15 -2.31 -2.52 6.56
C THR A 15 -1.24 -1.97 5.62
N ARG A 16 -0.12 -1.43 6.15
CA ARG A 16 0.98 -0.93 5.32
C ARG A 16 1.62 -2.05 4.49
N ALA A 17 1.86 -3.20 5.10
CA ALA A 17 2.41 -4.36 4.39
C ALA A 17 1.49 -4.79 3.23
N LYS A 18 0.17 -4.84 3.45
CA LYS A 18 -0.81 -5.17 2.42
C LYS A 18 -0.89 -4.11 1.31
N LEU A 19 -0.84 -2.81 1.65
CA LEU A 19 -0.77 -1.73 0.66
C LEU A 19 0.51 -1.82 -0.20
N ILE A 20 1.65 -2.10 0.40
CA ILE A 20 2.91 -2.27 -0.35
C ILE A 20 2.86 -3.51 -1.24
N ALA A 21 2.28 -4.62 -0.77
CA ALA A 21 2.08 -5.80 -1.60
C ALA A 21 1.24 -5.49 -2.85
N ILE A 22 0.15 -4.72 -2.70
CA ILE A 22 -0.66 -4.22 -3.82
C ILE A 22 0.19 -3.36 -4.76
N PHE A 23 0.93 -2.39 -4.21
CA PHE A 23 1.80 -1.51 -5.00
C PHE A 23 2.79 -2.32 -5.87
N LEU A 24 3.50 -3.27 -5.27
CA LEU A 24 4.46 -4.11 -5.97
C LEU A 24 3.79 -4.99 -7.03
N ALA A 25 2.60 -5.51 -6.77
CA ALA A 25 1.83 -6.26 -7.76
C ALA A 25 1.46 -5.37 -8.97
N LEU A 26 1.08 -4.11 -8.77
CA LEU A 26 0.75 -3.20 -9.87
C LEU A 26 1.97 -2.80 -10.72
N LEU A 27 3.18 -2.81 -10.13
CA LEU A 27 4.40 -2.54 -10.88
C LEU A 27 4.69 -3.58 -11.97
N VAL A 28 4.28 -4.83 -11.77
CA VAL A 28 4.50 -5.92 -12.75
C VAL A 28 3.36 -6.09 -13.75
N VAL A 29 2.23 -5.40 -13.55
CA VAL A 29 1.08 -5.49 -14.46
C VAL A 29 1.33 -4.64 -15.73
N PRO A 30 1.02 -5.16 -16.93
CA PRO A 30 1.09 -4.37 -18.17
C PRO A 30 0.12 -3.18 -18.16
N GLU A 31 0.37 -2.21 -19.03
CA GLU A 31 -0.50 -1.04 -19.26
C GLU A 31 -1.88 -1.44 -19.78
N ASP A 32 -2.88 -0.58 -19.56
CA ASP A 32 -4.29 -0.71 -20.00
C ASP A 32 -5.04 -1.95 -19.47
N ALA A 33 -4.51 -2.62 -18.45
CA ALA A 33 -5.10 -3.83 -17.89
C ALA A 33 -6.27 -3.55 -16.93
N ALA A 34 -7.24 -4.48 -16.90
CA ALA A 34 -8.25 -4.59 -15.85
C ALA A 34 -7.81 -5.66 -14.84
N ILE A 35 -7.80 -5.32 -13.55
CA ILE A 35 -7.15 -6.11 -12.50
C ILE A 35 -8.11 -6.26 -11.34
N ASN A 36 -8.32 -7.50 -10.91
CA ASN A 36 -9.03 -7.82 -9.68
C ASN A 36 -8.02 -8.29 -8.63
N ILE A 37 -7.87 -7.55 -7.54
CA ILE A 37 -7.04 -7.98 -6.41
C ILE A 37 -7.95 -8.46 -5.28
N TYR A 38 -7.77 -9.72 -4.91
CA TYR A 38 -8.49 -10.34 -3.80
C TYR A 38 -7.72 -10.11 -2.50
N THR A 39 -8.38 -9.54 -1.50
CA THR A 39 -7.76 -9.29 -0.20
C THR A 39 -8.74 -9.54 0.95
N ASP A 40 -8.24 -10.13 2.02
CA ASP A 40 -8.94 -10.32 3.29
C ASP A 40 -8.94 -9.04 4.17
N SER A 41 -8.35 -7.93 3.72
CA SER A 41 -8.21 -6.72 4.53
C SER A 41 -9.21 -5.63 4.16
N GLN A 42 -10.26 -5.49 4.98
CA GLN A 42 -11.24 -4.43 4.77
C GLN A 42 -10.61 -3.04 4.94
N CYS A 43 -9.69 -2.89 5.90
CA CYS A 43 -8.96 -1.64 6.11
C CYS A 43 -8.17 -1.21 4.87
N THR A 44 -7.57 -2.16 4.14
CA THR A 44 -6.82 -1.88 2.91
C THR A 44 -7.74 -1.42 1.79
N ILE A 45 -8.88 -2.10 1.61
CA ILE A 45 -9.91 -1.74 0.62
C ILE A 45 -10.45 -0.33 0.91
N SER A 46 -10.89 -0.10 2.15
CA SER A 46 -11.40 1.21 2.56
C SER A 46 -10.35 2.32 2.41
N ALA A 47 -9.08 2.05 2.71
CA ALA A 47 -8.01 3.04 2.58
C ALA A 47 -7.82 3.51 1.12
N ILE A 48 -7.83 2.58 0.15
CA ILE A 48 -7.68 2.90 -1.27
C ILE A 48 -8.93 3.57 -1.83
N ASN A 49 -10.12 3.12 -1.45
CA ASN A 49 -11.39 3.69 -1.92
C ASN A 49 -11.62 5.12 -1.38
N ASN A 50 -11.21 5.39 -0.14
CA ASN A 50 -11.35 6.72 0.47
C ASN A 50 -10.40 7.78 -0.12
N TRP A 51 -9.41 7.36 -0.92
CA TRP A 51 -8.46 8.28 -1.53
C TRP A 51 -9.11 9.25 -2.53
N ASP A 52 -10.24 8.87 -3.11
CA ASP A 52 -10.93 9.68 -4.12
C ASP A 52 -11.67 10.89 -3.50
N ASN A 53 -11.51 11.12 -2.19
CA ASN A 53 -11.95 12.35 -1.54
C ASN A 53 -11.23 13.58 -2.14
N PRO A 54 -11.97 14.60 -2.61
CA PRO A 54 -11.37 15.76 -3.27
C PRO A 54 -10.54 16.63 -2.31
N GLN A 55 -10.69 16.49 -0.99
CA GLN A 55 -9.97 17.30 -0.02
C GLN A 55 -8.57 16.74 0.25
N THR A 56 -7.55 17.39 -0.32
CA THR A 56 -6.12 17.06 -0.12
C THR A 56 -5.74 16.97 1.36
N ARG A 57 -6.29 17.86 2.20
CA ARG A 57 -6.05 17.85 3.66
C ARG A 57 -6.50 16.54 4.32
N ILE A 58 -7.62 15.97 3.88
CA ILE A 58 -8.13 14.70 4.42
C ILE A 58 -7.21 13.57 3.97
N ARG A 59 -6.83 13.55 2.69
CA ARG A 59 -5.93 12.54 2.12
C ARG A 59 -4.57 12.50 2.81
N ILE A 60 -3.93 13.64 3.04
CA ILE A 60 -2.60 13.70 3.67
C ILE A 60 -2.64 13.22 5.12
N LYS A 61 -3.74 13.48 5.85
CA LYS A 61 -3.92 13.03 7.24
C LYS A 61 -4.20 11.54 7.38
N GLN A 62 -4.58 10.88 6.30
CA GLN A 62 -4.83 9.45 6.31
C GLN A 62 -3.52 8.69 6.58
N PRO A 63 -3.52 7.67 7.46
CA PRO A 63 -2.35 6.82 7.61
C PRO A 63 -2.02 6.12 6.29
N ASN A 64 -0.73 5.95 6.00
CA ASN A 64 -0.21 5.39 4.76
C ASN A 64 -0.62 6.16 3.49
N SER A 65 -0.93 7.45 3.62
CA SER A 65 -1.35 8.30 2.49
C SER A 65 -0.36 8.30 1.34
N LEU A 66 0.94 8.21 1.62
CA LEU A 66 1.97 8.23 0.58
C LEU A 66 2.04 6.90 -0.18
N VAL A 67 1.86 5.76 0.51
CA VAL A 67 1.77 4.45 -0.16
C VAL A 67 0.51 4.37 -1.02
N ILE A 68 -0.63 4.84 -0.52
CA ILE A 68 -1.90 4.86 -1.26
C ILE A 68 -1.77 5.76 -2.49
N MET A 69 -1.05 6.87 -2.35
CA MET A 69 -0.73 7.69 -3.50
C MET A 69 0.08 6.95 -4.56
N LYS A 70 1.16 6.26 -4.17
CA LYS A 70 1.97 5.47 -5.11
C LYS A 70 1.12 4.48 -5.89
N ILE A 71 0.18 3.80 -5.22
CA ILE A 71 -0.80 2.92 -5.88
C ILE A 71 -1.61 3.67 -6.93
N LYS A 72 -2.21 4.81 -6.56
CA LYS A 72 -3.09 5.59 -7.44
C LYS A 72 -2.34 6.21 -8.61
N MET A 73 -1.09 6.62 -8.40
CA MET A 73 -0.21 7.09 -9.47
C MET A 73 0.08 6.01 -10.49
N VAL A 74 0.49 4.81 -10.04
CA VAL A 74 0.75 3.68 -10.95
C VAL A 74 -0.51 3.31 -11.73
N CYS A 75 -1.68 3.29 -11.07
CA CYS A 75 -2.95 3.04 -11.77
C CYS A 75 -3.22 4.10 -12.85
N LYS A 76 -2.94 5.37 -12.58
CA LYS A 76 -3.13 6.47 -13.54
C LYS A 76 -2.15 6.40 -14.70
N GLU A 77 -0.86 6.25 -14.40
CA GLU A 77 0.23 6.22 -15.38
C GLU A 77 0.11 5.03 -16.34
N LYS A 78 -0.30 3.87 -15.84
CA LYS A 78 -0.51 2.66 -16.64
C LYS A 78 -1.95 2.46 -17.13
N HIS A 79 -2.84 3.43 -16.92
CA HIS A 79 -4.27 3.34 -17.29
C HIS A 79 -4.99 2.08 -16.75
N LEU A 80 -4.65 1.66 -15.53
CA LEU A 80 -5.18 0.42 -14.94
C LEU A 80 -6.59 0.62 -14.39
N ARG A 81 -7.47 -0.35 -14.67
CA ARG A 81 -8.77 -0.48 -14.00
C ARG A 81 -8.65 -1.46 -12.84
N LEU A 82 -8.38 -0.94 -11.65
CA LEU A 82 -8.20 -1.74 -10.43
C LEU A 82 -9.53 -1.90 -9.68
N GLU A 83 -9.93 -3.15 -9.45
CA GLU A 83 -11.01 -3.54 -8.54
C GLU A 83 -10.45 -4.34 -7.35
N LEU A 84 -10.87 -3.97 -6.14
CA LEU A 84 -10.49 -4.68 -4.92
C LEU A 84 -11.66 -5.52 -4.42
N VAL A 85 -11.47 -6.83 -4.38
CA VAL A 85 -12.50 -7.78 -3.97
C VAL A 85 -12.21 -8.30 -2.56
N LYS A 86 -13.15 -8.06 -1.65
CA LYS A 86 -13.07 -8.58 -0.29
C LYS A 86 -13.28 -10.10 -0.29
N VAL A 87 -12.32 -10.83 0.25
CA VAL A 87 -12.47 -12.27 0.55
C VAL A 87 -12.58 -12.49 2.07
N LYS A 88 -13.17 -13.61 2.48
CA LYS A 88 -13.20 -14.01 3.89
C LYS A 88 -11.80 -14.42 4.33
N GLY A 89 -11.35 -13.87 5.45
CA GLY A 89 -10.15 -14.37 6.13
C GLY A 89 -10.42 -15.76 6.70
N HIS A 90 -9.45 -16.66 6.58
CA HIS A 90 -9.45 -18.00 7.20
C HIS A 90 -10.52 -19.00 6.73
N ASP A 91 -10.99 -18.91 5.48
CA ASP A 91 -11.91 -19.90 4.88
C ASP A 91 -11.18 -20.98 4.04
N ARG A 92 -9.94 -21.33 4.41
CA ARG A 92 -9.06 -22.26 3.67
C ARG A 92 -8.83 -21.90 2.19
N ASN A 93 -8.86 -20.61 1.85
CA ASN A 93 -8.46 -20.17 0.53
C ASN A 93 -6.94 -20.32 0.39
N LYS A 94 -6.51 -21.28 -0.43
CA LYS A 94 -5.10 -21.63 -0.66
C LYS A 94 -4.23 -20.42 -1.02
N GLU A 95 -4.74 -19.52 -1.86
CA GLU A 95 -3.98 -18.34 -2.30
C GLU A 95 -3.78 -17.33 -1.15
N ASN A 96 -4.79 -17.17 -0.29
CA ASN A 96 -4.67 -16.32 0.89
C ASN A 96 -3.70 -16.93 1.93
N GLU A 97 -3.73 -18.25 2.11
CA GLU A 97 -2.78 -18.95 2.98
C GLU A 97 -1.34 -18.83 2.48
N ILE A 98 -1.12 -18.92 1.16
CA ILE A 98 0.18 -18.67 0.55
C ILE A 98 0.63 -17.23 0.81
N ALA A 99 -0.24 -16.24 0.62
CA ALA A 99 0.06 -14.84 0.90
C ALA A 99 0.41 -14.60 2.37
N ASP A 100 -0.36 -15.17 3.31
CA ASP A 100 -0.09 -15.06 4.75
C ASP A 100 1.23 -15.73 5.14
N ARG A 101 1.57 -16.88 4.53
CA ARG A 101 2.85 -17.55 4.73
C ARG A 101 4.01 -16.70 4.21
N LEU A 102 3.90 -16.17 2.99
CA LEU A 102 4.93 -15.30 2.39
C LEU A 102 5.14 -14.03 3.21
N ALA A 103 4.08 -13.46 3.79
CA ALA A 103 4.18 -12.31 4.69
C ALA A 103 4.94 -12.66 5.98
N LYS A 104 4.73 -13.85 6.54
CA LYS A 104 5.48 -14.33 7.72
C LYS A 104 6.96 -14.58 7.40
N GLU A 105 7.25 -15.20 6.27
CA GLU A 105 8.63 -15.44 5.81
C GLU A 105 9.38 -14.11 5.58
N GLY A 106 8.66 -13.10 5.07
CA GLY A 106 9.20 -11.76 4.85
C GLY A 106 9.68 -11.07 6.13
N LEU A 107 9.04 -11.31 7.28
CA LEU A 107 9.46 -10.75 8.58
C LEU A 107 10.88 -11.19 8.98
N SER A 108 11.22 -12.44 8.67
CA SER A 108 12.53 -13.03 8.92
C SER A 108 13.55 -12.79 7.80
N SER A 109 13.14 -12.16 6.69
CA SER A 109 14.01 -11.95 5.55
C SER A 109 14.90 -10.70 5.72
N ASP A 110 16.10 -10.77 5.15
CA ASP A 110 16.99 -9.62 4.97
C ASP A 110 16.63 -8.77 3.73
N ASN A 111 15.54 -9.13 3.05
CA ASN A 111 15.02 -8.36 1.92
C ASN A 111 14.20 -7.19 2.43
N PHE A 112 14.82 -6.02 2.47
CA PHE A 112 14.17 -4.80 2.93
C PHE A 112 13.52 -4.05 1.76
N PHE A 113 12.25 -3.70 1.92
CA PHE A 113 11.60 -2.73 1.05
C PHE A 113 11.51 -1.39 1.75
N ASP A 114 12.30 -0.44 1.24
CA ASP A 114 12.26 0.94 1.65
C ASP A 114 11.25 1.70 0.78
N SER A 115 10.15 2.11 1.39
CA SER A 115 9.07 2.79 0.69
C SER A 115 9.17 4.32 0.77
N ARG A 116 10.33 4.90 1.14
CA ARG A 116 10.52 6.35 1.24
C ARG A 116 10.06 7.08 -0.03
N ILE A 117 9.62 8.33 0.17
CA ILE A 117 9.31 9.26 -0.92
C ILE A 117 10.42 10.30 -0.97
N ASP A 118 11.09 10.37 -2.10
CA ASP A 118 12.19 11.28 -2.41
C ASP A 118 11.80 12.32 -3.48
N PHE A 119 10.57 12.29 -4.01
CA PHE A 119 10.11 13.22 -5.03
C PHE A 119 8.73 13.84 -4.73
N ILE A 120 8.58 15.09 -5.16
CA ILE A 120 7.36 15.90 -5.14
C ILE A 120 6.76 15.84 -6.54
N ASN A 121 5.43 15.82 -6.67
CA ASN A 121 4.76 15.94 -7.97
C ASN A 121 3.50 16.83 -7.87
N HIS A 122 2.71 16.93 -8.94
CA HIS A 122 1.51 17.77 -8.90
C HIS A 122 0.50 17.33 -7.82
N ASP A 123 0.48 16.04 -7.47
CA ASP A 123 -0.43 15.42 -6.52
C ASP A 123 0.08 15.46 -5.06
N ILE A 124 1.41 15.54 -4.82
CA ILE A 124 2.05 15.82 -3.53
C ILE A 124 2.81 17.13 -3.64
N ARG A 125 2.21 18.20 -3.12
CA ARG A 125 2.90 19.50 -2.97
C ARG A 125 3.69 19.60 -1.67
N PHE A 126 3.33 18.80 -0.66
CA PHE A 126 3.98 18.75 0.64
C PHE A 126 3.66 17.45 1.37
N PHE A 127 4.61 16.95 2.16
CA PHE A 127 4.45 15.84 3.11
C PHE A 127 5.39 16.05 4.30
N PHE A 128 5.08 15.42 5.44
CA PHE A 128 5.87 15.61 6.65
C PHE A 128 7.01 14.59 6.74
N LEU A 129 8.18 15.07 7.16
CA LEU A 129 9.37 14.27 7.40
C LEU A 129 9.74 14.32 8.89
N PHE A 130 10.24 13.20 9.41
CA PHE A 130 10.95 13.14 10.68
C PHE A 130 12.25 12.38 10.50
N LYS A 131 13.38 13.01 10.82
CA LYS A 131 14.73 12.46 10.56
C LYS A 131 14.88 11.94 9.11
N ASP A 132 14.42 12.74 8.14
CA ASP A 132 14.43 12.41 6.70
C ASP A 132 13.60 11.17 6.30
N ILE A 133 12.71 10.70 7.19
CA ILE A 133 11.76 9.62 6.93
C ILE A 133 10.36 10.22 6.86
N SER A 134 9.63 9.92 5.78
CA SER A 134 8.25 10.37 5.64
C SER A 134 7.35 9.80 6.73
N ILE A 135 6.58 10.67 7.40
CA ILE A 135 5.64 10.29 8.44
C ILE A 135 4.39 9.71 7.77
N GLU A 136 4.13 8.44 8.07
CA GLU A 136 3.05 7.66 7.44
C GLU A 136 2.05 7.11 8.46
N THR A 137 2.24 7.50 9.71
CA THR A 137 1.31 7.28 10.82
C THR A 137 0.38 8.49 10.95
N ASN A 138 -0.60 8.38 11.85
CA ASN A 138 -1.44 9.52 12.16
C ASN A 138 -0.59 10.64 12.81
N LEU A 139 -0.54 11.82 12.17
CA LEU A 139 0.25 12.96 12.60
C LEU A 139 -0.04 13.39 14.05
N GLN A 140 -1.29 13.27 14.52
CA GLN A 140 -1.63 13.63 15.91
C GLN A 140 -1.00 12.69 16.92
N HIS A 141 -0.84 11.41 16.57
CA HIS A 141 -0.18 10.42 17.43
C HIS A 141 1.35 10.50 17.34
N PHE A 142 1.88 11.22 16.36
CA PHE A 142 3.32 11.33 16.15
C PHE A 142 3.95 12.48 16.96
N ILE A 143 3.18 13.53 17.26
CA ILE A 143 3.66 14.76 17.90
C ILE A 143 3.56 14.71 19.44
N ILE A 144 2.78 13.76 19.99
CA ILE A 144 2.59 13.54 21.43
C ILE A 144 3.65 12.56 21.94
#